data_AF-A0A256WF08-F1
#
_entry.id   AF-A0A256WF08-F1
#
_cell.length_a   1.000
_cell.length_b   1.000
_cell.length_c   1.000
_cell.angle_alpha   90.00
_cell.angle_beta   90.00
_cell.angle_gamma   90.00
#
_symmetry.space_group_name_H-M   'P 1'
#
loop_
_entity.id
_entity.type
_entity.pdbx_description
1 polymer ?
#
loop_
_entity_poly.entity_id
_entity_poly.type
_entity_poly.pdbx_seq_one_letter_code
_entity_poly.pdbx_strand_id
1 'polypeptide(L)'
;MHTNGLIKDDGNGYVTFWVPFYKKRLYDAFYPYSNGETSYIAGNTYGPDYFDKNGNLKINQLINNYKEYVKRRGFKVFMEKDENGNFKSIKEAALIYSFETFITAIMQELDGKIYREADTGLGKSDMIINVANQEFLIETKIYFSPSKFDSGKKQLAYYCDCIGQDKGIYLVFCPNDLKYPEPVKEQTENIEVAESIGKNVEITTYLVEFDRRKW
;
A
#
# COMPACT_ATOMS: atom_id res chain seq x y z
N MET A 1 19.69 15.93 27.69
CA MET A 1 20.25 15.04 26.64
C MET A 1 19.47 13.74 26.72
N HIS A 2 18.54 13.49 25.79
CA HIS A 2 17.77 12.25 25.81
C HIS A 2 18.53 11.17 25.02
N THR A 3 19.18 10.27 25.75
CA THR A 3 19.81 9.03 25.28
C THR A 3 18.74 7.99 24.91
N ASN A 4 17.84 8.34 24.00
CA ASN A 4 16.96 7.35 23.39
C ASN A 4 17.72 6.78 22.19
N GLY A 5 18.05 5.49 22.23
CA GLY A 5 18.82 4.82 21.16
C GLY A 5 18.21 5.08 19.78
N LEU A 6 19.06 5.38 18.79
CA LEU A 6 18.66 5.62 17.38
C LEU A 6 17.94 4.41 16.77
N ILE A 7 18.31 3.22 17.24
CA ILE A 7 17.82 1.93 16.80
C ILE A 7 17.38 1.11 18.01
N LYS A 8 16.36 0.28 17.84
CA LYS A 8 15.92 -0.73 18.80
C LYS A 8 15.64 -2.04 18.07
N ASP A 9 15.58 -3.13 18.82
CA ASP A 9 15.03 -4.40 18.35
C ASP A 9 13.51 -4.25 18.12
N ASP A 10 13.00 -4.82 17.04
CA ASP A 10 11.56 -4.84 16.73
C ASP A 10 10.81 -5.98 17.42
N GLY A 11 11.50 -6.86 18.14
CA GLY A 11 10.97 -8.06 18.80
C GLY A 11 10.99 -9.30 17.92
N ASN A 12 11.37 -9.18 16.64
CA ASN A 12 11.49 -10.26 15.67
C ASN A 12 12.93 -10.44 15.17
N GLY A 13 13.90 -9.79 15.84
CA GLY A 13 15.32 -9.84 15.47
C GLY A 13 15.71 -8.88 14.35
N TYR A 14 14.85 -7.93 13.98
CA TYR A 14 15.18 -6.84 13.05
C TYR A 14 15.45 -5.54 13.79
N VAL A 15 16.26 -4.69 13.16
CA VAL A 15 16.53 -3.34 13.66
C VAL A 15 15.44 -2.38 13.19
N THR A 16 14.84 -1.62 14.11
CA THR A 16 13.94 -0.52 13.78
C THR A 16 14.47 0.82 14.30
N PHE A 17 14.23 1.88 13.54
CA PHE A 17 14.63 3.24 13.91
C PHE A 17 13.64 3.82 14.90
N TRP A 18 14.13 4.20 16.08
CA TRP A 18 13.28 4.74 17.14
C TRP A 18 12.75 6.15 16.83
N VAL A 19 13.51 6.92 16.06
CA VAL A 19 13.16 8.30 15.70
C VAL A 19 12.69 8.36 14.24
N PRO A 20 11.42 8.76 13.96
CA PRO A 20 10.85 8.79 12.60
C PRO A 20 11.63 9.63 11.60
N PHE A 21 12.29 10.71 12.05
CA PHE A 21 13.07 11.59 11.17
C PHE A 21 14.24 10.88 10.49
N TYR A 22 14.99 10.04 11.21
CA TYR A 22 16.11 9.29 10.62
C TYR A 22 15.61 8.19 9.68
N LYS A 23 14.48 7.56 10.03
CA LYS A 23 13.83 6.59 9.15
C LYS A 23 13.44 7.23 7.81
N LYS A 24 12.79 8.40 7.85
CA LYS A 24 12.45 9.17 6.64
C LYS A 24 13.68 9.50 5.81
N ARG A 25 14.74 10.03 6.43
CA ARG A 25 15.98 10.38 5.73
C ARG A 25 16.66 9.19 5.04
N LEU A 26 16.72 8.05 5.72
CA LEU A 26 17.29 6.83 5.16
C LEU A 26 16.40 6.26 4.07
N TYR A 27 15.08 6.26 4.29
CA TYR A 27 14.11 5.86 3.27
C TYR A 27 14.29 6.72 2.02
N ASP A 28 14.30 8.05 2.13
CA ASP A 28 14.48 8.96 1.00
C ASP A 28 15.85 8.75 0.30
N ALA A 29 16.91 8.44 1.06
CA ALA A 29 18.26 8.23 0.53
C ALA A 29 18.45 6.87 -0.16
N PHE A 30 17.75 5.83 0.31
CA PHE A 30 17.82 4.47 -0.22
C PHE A 30 16.60 4.07 -1.06
N TYR A 31 15.60 4.96 -1.17
CA TYR A 31 14.49 4.76 -2.08
C TYR A 31 15.09 4.60 -3.48
N PRO A 32 14.80 3.49 -4.18
CA PRO A 32 15.41 3.22 -5.47
C PRO A 32 15.27 4.45 -6.37
N TYR A 33 16.36 4.85 -7.04
CA TYR A 33 16.28 5.82 -8.12
C TYR A 33 15.19 5.33 -9.07
N SER A 34 14.06 6.02 -9.13
CA SER A 34 12.99 5.65 -10.03
C SER A 34 13.57 5.74 -11.44
N ASN A 35 13.49 4.64 -12.18
CA ASN A 35 14.00 4.48 -13.53
C ASN A 35 13.16 5.27 -14.57
N GLY A 36 12.65 6.44 -14.20
CA GLY A 36 11.72 7.25 -15.00
C GLY A 36 10.25 6.83 -14.92
N GLU A 37 9.90 5.80 -14.14
CA GLU A 37 8.51 5.30 -14.04
C GLU A 37 7.53 6.37 -13.53
N THR A 38 7.93 7.22 -12.59
CA THR A 38 7.08 8.32 -12.13
C THR A 38 6.67 9.25 -13.26
N SER A 39 7.63 9.67 -14.10
CA SER A 39 7.35 10.52 -15.28
C SER A 39 6.52 9.79 -16.34
N TYR A 40 6.76 8.48 -16.54
CA TYR A 40 5.96 7.67 -17.45
C TYR A 40 4.50 7.57 -16.98
N ILE A 41 4.28 7.31 -15.68
CA ILE A 41 2.94 7.20 -15.11
C ILE A 41 2.23 8.55 -15.19
N ALA A 42 2.87 9.63 -14.73
CA ALA A 42 2.32 10.98 -14.82
C ALA A 42 1.99 11.38 -16.26
N GLY A 43 2.89 11.13 -17.21
CA GLY A 43 2.66 11.44 -18.63
C GLY A 43 1.55 10.64 -19.31
N ASN A 44 1.08 9.55 -18.70
CA ASN A 44 -0.07 8.76 -19.17
C ASN A 44 -1.33 8.96 -18.30
N THR A 45 -1.32 9.93 -17.39
CA THR A 45 -2.41 10.21 -16.45
C THR A 45 -3.03 11.55 -16.79
N TYR A 46 -4.36 11.61 -16.81
CA TYR A 46 -5.10 12.88 -16.84
C TYR A 46 -5.86 13.03 -15.53
N GLY A 47 -5.41 13.95 -14.67
CA GLY A 47 -5.92 14.09 -13.30
C GLY A 47 -7.44 14.18 -13.17
N PRO A 48 -8.15 14.98 -13.99
CA PRO A 48 -9.61 15.09 -13.94
C PRO A 48 -10.36 13.78 -14.14
N ASP A 49 -9.77 12.80 -14.84
CA ASP A 49 -10.41 11.49 -15.05
C ASP A 49 -10.52 10.68 -13.76
N TYR A 50 -9.88 11.10 -12.66
CA TYR A 50 -9.94 10.42 -11.37
C TYR A 50 -11.07 10.94 -10.47
N PHE A 51 -11.78 11.99 -10.85
CA PHE A 51 -12.89 12.53 -10.06
C PHE A 51 -14.25 12.21 -10.68
N ASP A 52 -15.25 11.96 -9.83
CA ASP A 52 -16.64 11.94 -10.26
C ASP A 52 -17.19 13.37 -10.43
N LYS A 53 -18.44 13.48 -10.92
CA LYS A 53 -19.11 14.78 -11.10
C LYS A 53 -19.30 15.60 -9.81
N ASN A 54 -19.16 14.96 -8.64
CA ASN A 54 -19.29 15.59 -7.34
C ASN A 54 -17.91 15.95 -6.73
N GLY A 55 -16.81 15.68 -7.45
CA GLY A 55 -15.45 15.91 -6.96
C GLY A 55 -14.92 14.80 -6.04
N ASN A 56 -15.57 13.63 -5.97
CA ASN A 56 -15.06 12.51 -5.18
C ASN A 56 -14.02 11.72 -5.97
N LEU A 57 -12.97 11.26 -5.28
CA LEU A 57 -11.96 10.41 -5.90
C LEU A 57 -12.55 9.04 -6.24
N LYS A 58 -12.41 8.62 -7.49
CA LYS A 58 -12.87 7.31 -7.98
C LYS A 58 -11.83 6.23 -7.63
N ILE A 59 -11.77 5.82 -6.37
CA ILE A 59 -10.84 4.80 -5.86
C ILE A 59 -10.83 3.52 -6.71
N ASN A 60 -12.01 3.01 -7.07
CA ASN A 60 -12.12 1.83 -7.95
C ASN A 60 -11.37 2.01 -9.27
N GLN A 61 -11.50 3.18 -9.90
CA GLN A 61 -10.80 3.49 -11.15
C GLN A 61 -9.29 3.62 -10.92
N LEU A 62 -8.88 4.26 -9.83
CA LEU A 62 -7.47 4.40 -9.46
C LEU A 62 -6.80 3.03 -9.30
N ILE A 63 -7.41 2.13 -8.53
CA ILE A 63 -6.85 0.80 -8.27
C ILE A 63 -6.91 -0.07 -9.54
N ASN A 64 -7.93 0.06 -10.39
CA ASN A 64 -7.98 -0.63 -11.67
C ASN A 64 -6.88 -0.16 -12.63
N ASN A 65 -6.61 1.15 -12.70
CA ASN A 65 -5.50 1.69 -13.49
C ASN A 65 -4.15 1.17 -12.98
N TYR A 66 -3.99 0.98 -11.66
CA TYR A 66 -2.81 0.31 -11.10
C TYR A 66 -2.70 -1.15 -11.55
N LYS A 67 -3.79 -1.92 -11.51
CA LYS A 67 -3.79 -3.31 -12.00
C LYS A 67 -3.43 -3.39 -13.48
N GLU A 68 -3.93 -2.47 -14.31
CA GLU A 68 -3.56 -2.39 -15.72
C GLU A 68 -2.09 -2.03 -15.92
N TYR A 69 -1.57 -1.08 -15.14
CA TYR A 69 -0.15 -0.75 -15.11
C TYR A 69 0.71 -1.98 -14.81
N VAL A 70 0.36 -2.74 -13.77
CA VAL A 70 1.04 -3.98 -13.39
C VAL A 70 0.95 -5.03 -14.49
N LYS A 71 -0.22 -5.24 -15.10
CA LYS A 71 -0.38 -6.19 -16.22
C LYS A 71 0.52 -5.85 -17.41
N ARG A 72 0.70 -4.56 -17.70
CA ARG A 72 1.49 -4.08 -18.85
C ARG A 72 2.99 -4.07 -18.59
N ARG A 73 3.42 -3.56 -17.43
CA ARG A 73 4.85 -3.36 -17.12
C ARG A 73 5.46 -4.54 -16.36
N GLY A 74 4.64 -5.31 -15.66
CA GLY A 74 5.08 -6.28 -14.66
C GLY A 74 5.83 -5.61 -13.51
N PHE A 75 6.43 -6.43 -12.65
CA PHE A 75 7.24 -5.94 -11.53
C PHE A 75 8.73 -5.83 -11.86
N LYS A 76 9.13 -6.12 -13.11
CA LYS A 76 10.54 -6.21 -13.51
C LYS A 76 11.34 -4.94 -13.25
N VAL A 77 10.70 -3.79 -13.42
CA VAL A 77 11.30 -2.47 -13.19
C VAL A 77 11.60 -2.20 -11.71
N PHE A 78 10.96 -2.93 -10.79
CA PHE A 78 11.14 -2.84 -9.35
C PHE A 78 12.00 -3.97 -8.77
N MET A 79 12.52 -4.87 -9.62
CA MET A 79 13.34 -6.00 -9.18
C MET A 79 14.80 -5.61 -8.96
N GLU A 80 15.40 -6.21 -7.94
CA GLU A 80 16.83 -6.11 -7.68
C GLU A 80 17.61 -6.92 -8.73
N LYS A 81 18.69 -6.31 -9.22
CA LYS A 81 19.66 -6.97 -10.08
C LYS A 81 20.86 -7.44 -9.26
N ASP A 82 21.41 -8.60 -9.60
CA ASP A 82 22.70 -9.02 -9.08
C ASP A 82 23.85 -8.16 -9.63
N GLU A 83 25.07 -8.43 -9.17
CA GLU A 83 26.29 -7.72 -9.60
C GLU A 83 26.55 -7.83 -11.11
N ASN A 84 25.94 -8.80 -11.79
CA ASN A 84 26.03 -9.05 -13.23
C ASN A 84 24.83 -8.50 -14.01
N GLY A 85 23.88 -7.85 -13.34
CA GLY A 85 22.69 -7.27 -13.95
C GLY A 85 21.51 -8.23 -14.14
N ASN A 86 21.58 -9.48 -13.64
CA ASN A 86 20.49 -10.46 -13.75
C ASN A 86 19.46 -10.26 -12.62
N PHE A 87 18.20 -10.52 -12.92
CA PHE A 87 17.14 -10.47 -11.91
C PHE A 87 17.26 -11.63 -10.91
N LYS A 88 17.27 -11.33 -9.61
CA LYS A 88 17.49 -12.33 -8.55
C LYS A 88 16.19 -12.93 -8.02
N SER A 89 15.25 -12.09 -7.60
CA SER A 89 13.89 -12.46 -7.18
C SER A 89 13.02 -11.22 -7.01
N ILE A 90 11.69 -11.40 -7.08
CA ILE A 90 10.76 -10.39 -6.59
C ILE A 90 10.82 -10.44 -5.06
N LYS A 91 11.57 -9.53 -4.44
CA LYS A 91 11.40 -9.26 -3.02
C LYS A 91 9.97 -8.80 -2.79
N GLU A 92 9.34 -9.28 -1.73
CA GLU A 92 8.03 -8.84 -1.27
C GLU A 92 7.89 -7.31 -1.27
N ALA A 93 8.95 -6.63 -0.82
CA ALA A 93 9.05 -5.17 -0.84
C ALA A 93 8.85 -4.55 -2.23
N ALA A 94 9.26 -5.21 -3.33
CA ALA A 94 9.11 -4.69 -4.69
C ALA A 94 7.64 -4.58 -5.14
N LEU A 95 6.75 -5.45 -4.63
CA LEU A 95 5.32 -5.38 -4.93
C LEU A 95 4.69 -4.14 -4.29
N ILE A 96 5.00 -3.92 -3.01
CA ILE A 96 4.55 -2.74 -2.27
C ILE A 96 5.15 -1.46 -2.89
N TYR A 97 6.45 -1.47 -3.22
CA TYR A 97 7.12 -0.34 -3.88
C TYR A 97 6.53 -0.01 -5.25
N SER A 98 6.08 -1.00 -6.01
CA SER A 98 5.37 -0.77 -7.27
C SER A 98 4.10 0.05 -7.06
N PHE A 99 3.31 -0.28 -6.04
CA PHE A 99 2.12 0.49 -5.71
C PHE A 99 2.48 1.88 -5.18
N GLU A 100 3.45 1.99 -4.27
CA GLU A 100 3.91 3.28 -3.75
C GLU A 100 4.41 4.22 -4.86
N THR A 101 5.14 3.69 -5.84
CA THR A 101 5.62 4.46 -7.00
C THR A 101 4.45 4.96 -7.83
N PHE A 102 3.49 4.07 -8.11
CA PHE A 102 2.30 4.42 -8.89
C PHE A 102 1.45 5.47 -8.19
N ILE A 103 1.07 5.25 -6.94
CA ILE A 103 0.22 6.19 -6.19
C ILE A 103 0.91 7.52 -5.97
N THR A 104 2.24 7.55 -5.77
CA THR A 104 3.00 8.81 -5.68
C THR A 104 2.91 9.62 -6.96
N ALA A 105 3.07 8.98 -8.13
CA ALA A 105 2.95 9.66 -9.41
C ALA A 105 1.53 10.21 -9.64
N ILE A 106 0.50 9.42 -9.30
CA ILE A 106 -0.90 9.88 -9.40
C ILE A 106 -1.16 11.02 -8.44
N MET A 107 -0.77 10.93 -7.17
CA MET A 107 -1.00 12.00 -6.19
C MET A 107 -0.30 13.29 -6.57
N GLN A 108 0.87 13.26 -7.21
CA GLN A 108 1.51 14.46 -7.76
C GLN A 108 0.65 15.14 -8.82
N GLU A 109 0.04 14.36 -9.72
CA GLU A 109 -0.85 14.88 -10.77
C GLU A 109 -2.18 15.43 -10.20
N LEU A 110 -2.63 14.89 -9.06
CA LEU A 110 -3.88 15.31 -8.41
C LEU A 110 -3.69 16.39 -7.33
N ASP A 111 -2.48 16.96 -7.19
CA ASP A 111 -2.10 17.84 -6.08
C ASP A 111 -2.41 17.25 -4.69
N GLY A 112 -2.36 15.92 -4.59
CA GLY A 112 -2.61 15.13 -3.39
C GLY A 112 -1.38 14.98 -2.49
N LYS A 113 -1.62 14.51 -1.28
CA LYS A 113 -0.59 14.24 -0.25
C LYS A 113 -0.63 12.78 0.15
N ILE A 114 0.55 12.24 0.44
CA ILE A 114 0.73 10.89 0.98
C ILE A 114 1.39 11.00 2.35
N TYR A 115 0.76 10.40 3.35
CA TYR A 115 1.30 10.21 4.68
C TYR A 115 1.56 8.73 4.88
N ARG A 116 2.83 8.36 5.12
CA ARG A 116 3.24 6.97 5.33
C ARG A 116 3.49 6.74 6.80
N GLU A 117 3.29 5.51 7.26
CA GLU A 117 3.53 5.14 8.65
C GLU A 117 2.80 6.07 9.62
N ALA A 118 1.59 6.50 9.27
CA ALA A 118 0.82 7.36 10.14
C ALA A 118 0.57 6.59 11.44
N ASP A 119 0.98 7.18 12.56
CA ASP A 119 0.85 6.56 13.88
C ASP A 119 -0.64 6.38 14.19
N THR A 120 -1.09 5.13 14.26
CA THR A 120 -2.47 4.75 14.57
C THR A 120 -2.60 4.24 15.99
N GLY A 121 -2.08 4.95 17.00
CA GLY A 121 -2.26 4.65 18.44
C GLY A 121 -1.63 3.33 18.97
N LEU A 122 -1.87 2.19 18.31
CA LEU A 122 -1.35 0.84 18.56
C LEU A 122 -0.58 0.25 17.37
N GLY A 123 -0.32 1.02 16.31
CA GLY A 123 0.38 0.53 15.12
C GLY A 123 0.78 1.65 14.14
N LYS A 124 1.29 1.23 12.99
CA LYS A 124 1.54 2.09 11.84
C LYS A 124 0.67 1.58 10.71
N SER A 125 -0.22 2.42 10.19
CA SER A 125 -0.85 2.15 8.91
C SER A 125 0.16 2.34 7.79
N ASP A 126 0.03 1.56 6.71
CA ASP A 126 0.96 1.70 5.59
C ASP A 126 0.87 3.10 4.98
N MET A 127 -0.34 3.55 4.63
CA MET A 127 -0.53 4.77 3.84
C MET A 127 -1.88 5.44 4.05
N ILE A 128 -1.85 6.77 4.23
CA ILE A 128 -3.01 7.64 4.07
C ILE A 128 -2.76 8.54 2.86
N ILE A 129 -3.73 8.62 1.97
CA ILE A 129 -3.73 9.63 0.90
C ILE A 129 -4.78 10.69 1.21
N ASN A 130 -4.44 11.95 0.93
CA ASN A 130 -5.35 13.09 1.05
C ASN A 130 -5.38 13.83 -0.29
N VAL A 131 -6.57 13.92 -0.89
CA VAL A 131 -6.78 14.63 -2.15
C VAL A 131 -8.16 15.25 -2.15
N ALA A 132 -8.27 16.51 -2.59
CA ALA A 132 -9.53 17.26 -2.57
C ALA A 132 -10.25 17.20 -1.19
N ASN A 133 -9.48 17.33 -0.10
CA ASN A 133 -9.93 17.23 1.29
C ASN A 133 -10.62 15.89 1.68
N GLN A 134 -10.42 14.84 0.88
CA GLN A 134 -10.85 13.47 1.20
C GLN A 134 -9.63 12.65 1.62
N GLU A 135 -9.76 11.92 2.72
CA GLU A 135 -8.73 11.04 3.25
C GLU A 135 -9.09 9.58 3.03
N PHE A 136 -8.11 8.78 2.62
CA PHE A 136 -8.29 7.35 2.40
C PHE A 136 -7.16 6.58 3.05
N LEU A 137 -7.51 5.63 3.92
CA LEU A 137 -6.57 4.70 4.52
C LEU A 137 -6.39 3.49 3.59
N ILE A 138 -5.15 3.22 3.21
CA ILE A 138 -4.77 2.10 2.34
C ILE A 138 -3.79 1.22 3.08
N GLU A 139 -4.15 -0.06 3.24
CA GLU A 139 -3.26 -1.10 3.76
C GLU A 139 -2.87 -2.04 2.61
N THR A 140 -1.57 -2.30 2.50
CA THR A 140 -1.01 -3.19 1.50
C THR A 140 -0.53 -4.49 2.14
N LYS A 141 -0.89 -5.63 1.56
CA LYS A 141 -0.41 -6.94 2.02
C LYS A 141 0.00 -7.81 0.86
N ILE A 142 0.87 -8.77 1.14
CA ILE A 142 1.11 -9.90 0.26
C ILE A 142 0.34 -11.08 0.81
N TYR A 143 -0.39 -11.77 -0.05
CA TYR A 143 -1.17 -12.91 0.35
C TYR A 143 -0.26 -14.02 0.90
N PHE A 144 -0.55 -14.44 2.13
CA PHE A 144 0.15 -15.55 2.78
C PHE A 144 -0.78 -16.75 3.02
N SER A 145 -1.94 -16.52 3.63
CA SER A 145 -2.95 -17.54 3.91
C SER A 145 -4.34 -16.92 4.08
N PRO A 146 -5.43 -17.71 4.00
CA PRO A 146 -6.78 -17.19 4.19
C PRO A 146 -6.99 -16.55 5.57
N SER A 147 -6.46 -17.19 6.63
CA SER A 147 -6.55 -16.65 7.99
C SER A 147 -5.82 -15.31 8.12
N LYS A 148 -4.65 -15.16 7.49
CA LYS A 148 -3.91 -13.89 7.48
C LYS A 148 -4.64 -12.81 6.69
N PHE A 149 -5.25 -13.18 5.56
CA PHE A 149 -6.08 -12.29 4.76
C PHE A 149 -7.23 -11.70 5.58
N ASP A 150 -7.99 -12.54 6.29
CA ASP A 150 -9.10 -12.07 7.15
C ASP A 150 -8.62 -11.27 8.36
N SER A 151 -7.51 -11.68 8.98
CA SER A 151 -6.94 -10.91 10.09
C SER A 151 -6.49 -9.51 9.66
N GLY A 152 -5.99 -9.36 8.43
CA GLY A 152 -5.59 -8.06 7.89
C GLY A 152 -6.78 -7.12 7.69
N LYS A 153 -7.94 -7.61 7.25
CA LYS A 153 -9.18 -6.81 7.18
C LYS A 153 -9.60 -6.27 8.54
N LYS A 154 -9.56 -7.13 9.57
CA LYS A 154 -9.89 -6.75 10.96
C LYS A 154 -8.91 -5.71 11.51
N GLN A 155 -7.61 -5.88 11.23
CA GLN A 155 -6.58 -4.92 11.58
C GLN A 155 -6.82 -3.55 10.89
N LEU A 156 -7.14 -3.55 9.60
CA LEU A 156 -7.46 -2.32 8.87
C LEU A 156 -8.72 -1.64 9.43
N ALA A 157 -9.77 -2.39 9.74
CA ALA A 157 -10.98 -1.84 10.36
C ALA A 157 -10.66 -1.16 11.70
N TYR A 158 -9.83 -1.78 12.53
CA TYR A 158 -9.33 -1.19 13.77
C TYR A 158 -8.55 0.11 13.53
N TYR A 159 -7.66 0.14 12.53
CA TYR A 159 -6.91 1.35 12.18
C TYR A 159 -7.81 2.48 11.68
N CYS A 160 -8.82 2.18 10.87
CA CYS A 160 -9.80 3.16 10.43
C CYS A 160 -10.51 3.79 11.63
N ASP A 161 -10.97 2.99 12.58
CA ASP A 161 -11.66 3.47 13.78
C ASP A 161 -10.76 4.41 14.62
N CYS A 162 -9.50 4.03 14.82
CA CYS A 162 -8.52 4.84 15.57
C CYS A 162 -8.29 6.24 14.99
N ILE A 163 -8.45 6.41 13.68
CA ILE A 163 -8.29 7.71 13.00
C ILE A 163 -9.64 8.34 12.60
N GLY A 164 -10.75 7.78 13.07
CA GLY A 164 -12.10 8.29 12.80
C GLY A 164 -12.57 8.12 11.35
N GLN A 165 -12.00 7.16 10.63
CA GLN A 165 -12.40 6.81 9.26
C GLN A 165 -13.43 5.68 9.26
N ASP A 166 -14.46 5.81 8.45
CA ASP A 166 -15.50 4.78 8.29
C ASP A 166 -15.21 3.83 7.12
N LYS A 167 -14.13 4.09 6.36
CA LYS A 167 -13.77 3.36 5.15
C LYS A 167 -12.28 3.06 5.08
N GLY A 168 -11.95 1.84 4.66
CA GLY A 168 -10.57 1.39 4.43
C GLY A 168 -10.40 0.64 3.12
N ILE A 169 -9.23 0.77 2.51
CA ILE A 169 -8.86 0.09 1.27
C ILE A 169 -7.84 -0.99 1.59
N TYR A 170 -8.17 -2.24 1.27
CA TYR A 170 -7.31 -3.39 1.49
C TYR A 170 -6.76 -3.89 0.14
N LEU A 171 -5.49 -3.58 -0.15
CA LEU A 171 -4.84 -3.95 -1.40
C LEU A 171 -3.92 -5.16 -1.18
N VAL A 172 -4.28 -6.32 -1.74
CA VAL A 172 -3.56 -7.56 -1.50
C VAL A 172 -2.91 -8.08 -2.78
N PHE A 173 -1.60 -8.26 -2.75
CA PHE A 173 -0.84 -8.90 -3.83
C PHE A 173 -0.96 -10.42 -3.75
N CYS A 174 -1.50 -11.02 -4.80
CA CYS A 174 -1.87 -12.43 -4.84
C CYS A 174 -1.04 -13.17 -5.91
N PRO A 175 -0.31 -14.23 -5.58
CA PRO A 175 0.33 -15.08 -6.59
C PRO A 175 -0.69 -15.69 -7.57
N ASN A 176 -0.48 -15.56 -8.87
CA ASN A 176 -1.40 -16.10 -9.87
C ASN A 176 -1.36 -17.64 -10.00
N ASP A 177 -0.40 -18.31 -9.35
CA ASP A 177 -0.21 -19.76 -9.41
C ASP A 177 -0.88 -20.51 -8.22
N LEU A 178 -1.67 -19.81 -7.41
CA LEU A 178 -2.43 -20.38 -6.31
C LEU A 178 -3.94 -20.35 -6.60
N LYS A 179 -4.66 -21.33 -6.05
CA LYS A 179 -6.12 -21.29 -5.95
C LYS A 179 -6.51 -20.77 -4.58
N TYR A 180 -7.40 -19.79 -4.58
CA TYR A 180 -7.89 -19.14 -3.36
C TYR A 180 -9.24 -19.74 -2.93
N PRO A 181 -9.49 -19.88 -1.62
CA PRO A 181 -10.83 -20.21 -1.15
C PRO A 181 -11.77 -19.02 -1.37
N GLU A 182 -13.08 -19.29 -1.38
CA GLU A 182 -14.13 -18.31 -1.67
C GLU A 182 -14.03 -16.97 -0.91
N PRO A 183 -13.65 -16.94 0.39
CA PRO A 183 -13.54 -15.67 1.14
C PRO A 183 -12.45 -14.73 0.62
N VAL A 184 -11.47 -15.24 -0.12
CA VAL A 184 -10.36 -14.46 -0.66
C VAL A 184 -10.75 -13.99 -2.06
N LYS A 185 -11.47 -12.87 -2.11
CA LYS A 185 -11.96 -12.24 -3.33
C LYS A 185 -12.03 -10.72 -3.17
N GLU A 186 -12.17 -10.03 -4.28
CA GLU A 186 -12.50 -8.60 -4.27
C GLU A 186 -13.94 -8.41 -3.84
N GLN A 187 -14.16 -7.62 -2.79
CA GLN A 187 -15.48 -7.30 -2.29
C GLN A 187 -15.42 -6.07 -1.39
N THR A 188 -16.59 -5.45 -1.18
CA THR A 188 -16.80 -4.48 -0.11
C THR A 188 -17.63 -5.12 0.97
N GLU A 189 -17.17 -5.06 2.21
CA GLU A 189 -17.84 -5.68 3.36
C GLU A 189 -17.71 -4.77 4.59
N ASN A 190 -18.71 -4.81 5.47
CA ASN A 190 -18.64 -4.13 6.76
C ASN A 190 -17.95 -5.05 7.77
N ILE A 191 -16.89 -4.56 8.39
CA ILE A 191 -16.13 -5.28 9.41
C ILE A 191 -16.41 -4.65 10.78
N GLU A 192 -16.88 -5.46 11.71
CA GLU A 192 -17.08 -5.05 13.10
C GLU A 192 -15.72 -4.82 13.78
N VAL A 193 -15.59 -3.70 14.47
CA VAL A 193 -14.39 -3.33 15.20
C VAL A 193 -14.45 -3.97 16.59
N ALA A 194 -13.58 -4.95 16.85
CA ALA A 194 -13.64 -5.78 18.06
C ALA A 194 -13.62 -4.99 19.39
N GLU A 195 -12.98 -3.83 19.41
CA GLU A 195 -12.81 -3.00 20.61
C GLU A 195 -13.87 -1.87 20.73
N SER A 196 -14.71 -1.68 19.70
CA SER A 196 -15.66 -0.58 19.60
C SER A 196 -17.07 -1.12 19.37
N ILE A 197 -17.85 -1.25 20.45
CA ILE A 197 -19.19 -1.86 20.43
C ILE A 197 -20.09 -1.17 19.41
N GLY A 198 -20.61 -1.95 18.46
CA GLY A 198 -21.55 -1.48 17.44
C GLY A 198 -20.92 -0.67 16.30
N LYS A 199 -19.59 -0.51 16.29
CA LYS A 199 -18.87 0.18 15.22
C LYS A 199 -18.53 -0.80 14.09
N ASN A 200 -18.90 -0.42 12.87
CA ASN A 200 -18.50 -1.10 11.65
C ASN A 200 -17.71 -0.15 10.76
N VAL A 201 -16.73 -0.69 10.05
CA VAL A 201 -15.96 0.01 9.03
C VAL A 201 -16.17 -0.70 7.69
N GLU A 202 -16.45 0.06 6.63
CA GLU A 202 -16.55 -0.45 5.27
C GLU A 202 -15.14 -0.71 4.72
N ILE A 203 -14.81 -1.97 4.46
CA ILE A 203 -13.53 -2.37 3.87
C ILE A 203 -13.75 -2.81 2.43
N THR A 204 -13.11 -2.13 1.49
CA THR A 204 -13.06 -2.56 0.08
C THR A 204 -11.73 -3.26 -0.20
N THR A 205 -11.82 -4.53 -0.59
CA THR A 205 -10.67 -5.36 -0.90
C THR A 205 -10.41 -5.43 -2.40
N TYR A 206 -9.16 -5.26 -2.79
CA TYR A 206 -8.67 -5.38 -4.16
C TYR A 206 -7.53 -6.40 -4.22
N LEU A 207 -7.54 -7.27 -5.24
CA LEU A 207 -6.51 -8.26 -5.46
C LEU A 207 -5.63 -7.84 -6.65
N VAL A 208 -4.32 -7.83 -6.44
CA VAL A 208 -3.35 -7.53 -7.49
C VAL A 208 -2.56 -8.80 -7.78
N GLU A 209 -2.88 -9.44 -8.90
CA GLU A 209 -2.19 -10.66 -9.29
C GLU A 209 -0.75 -10.38 -9.70
N PHE A 210 0.16 -11.25 -9.26
CA PHE A 210 1.54 -11.25 -9.72
C PHE A 210 2.04 -12.66 -9.99
N ASP A 211 2.99 -12.77 -10.90
CA ASP A 211 3.61 -14.03 -11.27
C ASP A 211 4.91 -14.21 -10.50
N ARG A 212 5.01 -15.25 -9.67
CA ARG A 212 6.22 -15.58 -8.91
C ARG A 212 7.35 -16.12 -9.80
N ARG A 213 7.03 -16.56 -11.02
CA ARG A 213 7.91 -17.32 -11.93
C ARG A 213 8.29 -16.54 -13.18
N LYS A 214 7.58 -15.47 -13.54
CA LYS A 214 7.99 -14.57 -14.65
C LYS A 214 9.01 -13.54 -14.17
N TRP A 215 10.28 -13.86 -14.41
CA TRP A 215 11.44 -12.96 -14.38
C TRP A 215 11.66 -12.28 -15.74
#